data_AF-A0A934E0C0-F1
#
_entry.id   AF-A0A934E0C0-F1
#
_cell.length_a   1.000
_cell.length_b   1.000
_cell.length_c   1.000
_cell.angle_alpha   90.00
_cell.angle_beta   90.00
_cell.angle_gamma   90.00
#
_symmetry.space_group_name_H-M   'P 1'
#
loop_
_entity.id
_entity.type
_entity.pdbx_description
1 polymer ?
#
loop_
_entity_poly.entity_id
_entity_poly.type
_entity_poly.pdbx_seq_one_letter_code
_entity_poly.pdbx_strand_id
1 'polypeptide(L)'
;MSEQELAPLDPEIDALLDHERRRPAPSAEEQARLAACVDSTVLWLAAGGATAVGAAVGTAVAVGAGKPVFKWLAEFVAAHWKVGLVTTFVAGGVAGAGTQHVMEARSAAHRPAVVRAAAAVAVPPVAVEPAAPVVEAAPAPEVPMPKPPATVAPPAPKPHVPAVKESPPLVEEKPVARDVVLARERALVEAARTSLARGRKAEALESLQAHEQQFPAGVLAEERESLWVHLLLSDGASDAARERARRFHARFPKSMLWPSIQSALEESEKP
;
A
#
# COMPACT_ATOMS: atom_id res chain seq x y z
N MET A 1 48.63 14.42 -18.42
CA MET A 1 47.29 13.84 -18.20
C MET A 1 46.56 13.94 -19.51
N SER A 2 46.56 12.85 -20.27
CA SER A 2 45.98 12.83 -21.61
C SER A 2 44.46 12.86 -21.50
N GLU A 3 43.83 13.84 -22.15
CA GLU A 3 42.39 13.89 -22.33
C GLU A 3 41.96 12.58 -22.99
N GLN A 4 41.14 11.79 -22.29
CA GLN A 4 40.47 10.65 -22.90
C GLN A 4 39.45 11.23 -23.86
N GLU A 5 39.82 11.30 -25.14
CA GLU A 5 38.95 11.60 -26.26
C GLU A 5 37.82 10.57 -26.26
N LEU A 6 36.68 10.97 -25.71
CA LEU A 6 35.47 10.15 -25.66
C LEU A 6 35.09 9.80 -27.09
N ALA A 7 34.82 8.51 -27.34
CA ALA A 7 34.37 8.05 -28.64
C ALA A 7 33.15 8.89 -29.10
N PRO A 8 33.10 9.30 -30.39
CA PRO A 8 31.99 10.09 -30.90
C PRO A 8 30.68 9.34 -30.65
N LEU A 9 29.70 10.06 -30.11
CA LEU A 9 28.36 9.52 -29.88
C LEU A 9 27.71 9.13 -31.21
N ASP A 10 26.80 8.17 -31.15
CA ASP A 10 25.99 7.81 -32.31
C ASP A 10 25.24 9.05 -32.82
N PRO A 11 25.25 9.35 -34.13
CA PRO A 11 24.58 10.52 -34.69
C PRO A 11 23.09 10.60 -34.33
N GLU A 12 22.41 9.48 -34.08
CA GLU A 12 21.02 9.48 -33.61
C GLU A 12 20.89 10.01 -32.17
N ILE A 13 21.86 9.70 -31.31
CA ILE A 13 21.90 10.18 -29.92
C ILE A 13 22.24 11.67 -29.90
N ASP A 14 23.21 12.10 -30.71
CA ASP A 14 23.54 13.52 -30.85
C ASP A 14 22.35 14.33 -31.38
N ALA A 15 21.62 13.81 -32.36
CA ALA A 15 20.39 14.45 -32.88
C ALA A 15 19.29 14.55 -31.80
N LEU A 16 19.14 13.52 -30.97
CA LEU A 16 18.18 13.52 -29.86
C LEU A 16 18.59 14.51 -28.76
N LEU A 17 19.87 14.56 -28.39
CA LEU A 17 20.39 15.49 -27.39
C LEU A 17 20.33 16.95 -27.88
N ASP A 18 20.56 17.18 -29.17
CA ASP A 18 20.38 18.49 -29.78
C ASP A 18 18.92 18.92 -29.82
N HIS A 19 17.99 17.99 -30.06
CA HIS A 19 16.57 18.25 -29.96
C HIS A 19 16.18 18.67 -28.52
N GLU A 20 16.69 17.97 -27.51
CA GLU A 20 16.41 18.28 -26.11
C GLU A 20 17.04 19.61 -25.68
N ARG A 21 18.27 19.91 -26.11
CA ARG A 21 18.93 21.20 -25.83
C ARG A 21 18.21 22.41 -26.44
N ARG A 22 17.48 22.21 -27.54
CA ARG A 22 16.67 23.26 -28.19
C ARG A 22 15.29 23.43 -27.56
N ARG A 23 14.89 22.57 -26.63
CA ARG A 23 13.63 22.76 -25.92
C ARG A 23 13.72 24.03 -25.06
N PRO A 24 12.72 24.91 -25.14
CA PRO A 24 12.68 26.08 -24.28
C PRO A 24 12.61 25.63 -22.82
N ALA A 25 13.36 26.30 -21.96
CA ALA A 25 13.32 26.02 -20.54
C ALA A 25 11.87 26.18 -20.04
N PRO A 26 11.38 25.28 -19.15
CA PRO A 26 10.04 25.39 -18.59
C PRO A 26 9.89 26.74 -17.89
N SER A 27 8.69 27.31 -17.94
CA SER A 27 8.38 28.57 -17.27
C SER A 27 8.59 28.45 -15.76
N ALA A 28 8.86 29.57 -15.07
CA ALA A 28 9.08 29.57 -13.62
C ALA A 28 7.89 28.97 -12.84
N GLU A 29 6.67 29.07 -13.38
CA GLU A 29 5.47 28.48 -12.79
C GLU A 29 5.44 26.95 -12.94
N GLU A 30 5.86 26.43 -14.10
CA GLU A 30 6.01 24.99 -14.32
C GLU A 30 7.16 24.41 -13.49
N GLN A 31 8.26 25.14 -13.36
CA GLN A 31 9.36 24.77 -12.46
C GLN A 31 8.89 24.71 -11.00
N ALA A 32 8.07 25.67 -10.55
CA ALA A 32 7.49 25.65 -9.20
C ALA A 32 6.53 24.48 -8.99
N ARG A 33 5.72 24.13 -10.00
CA ARG A 33 4.82 22.95 -9.96
C ARG A 33 5.59 21.63 -9.95
N LEU A 34 6.67 21.54 -10.73
CA LEU A 34 7.56 20.37 -10.74
C LEU A 34 8.31 20.24 -9.43
N ALA A 35 8.85 21.34 -8.89
CA ALA A 35 9.51 21.35 -7.58
C ALA A 35 8.54 20.92 -6.46
N ALA A 36 7.30 21.42 -6.46
CA ALA A 36 6.28 21.01 -5.48
C ALA A 36 5.88 19.52 -5.61
N CYS A 37 5.89 18.96 -6.83
CA CYS A 37 5.66 17.54 -7.06
C CYS A 37 6.85 16.68 -6.59
N VAL A 38 8.08 17.13 -6.85
CA VAL A 38 9.31 16.43 -6.47
C VAL A 38 9.56 16.50 -4.96
N ASP A 39 9.22 17.60 -4.28
CA ASP A 39 9.28 17.70 -2.81
C ASP A 39 8.40 16.65 -2.12
N SER A 40 7.30 16.24 -2.75
CA SER A 40 6.43 15.17 -2.23
C SER A 40 6.99 13.76 -2.42
N THR A 41 8.02 13.59 -3.27
CA THR A 41 8.63 12.30 -3.60
C THR A 41 10.05 12.15 -3.05
N VAL A 42 10.81 13.24 -2.91
CA VAL A 42 12.21 13.24 -2.40
C VAL A 42 12.25 13.32 -0.86
N LEU A 43 11.19 13.79 -0.21
CA LEU A 43 11.05 13.73 1.26
C LEU A 43 10.83 12.29 1.80
N TRP A 44 10.80 11.27 0.95
CA TRP A 44 10.85 9.86 1.39
C TRP A 44 12.29 9.30 1.50
N LEU A 45 13.28 9.92 0.83
CA LEU A 45 14.69 9.49 0.93
C LEU A 45 15.51 10.28 1.97
N ALA A 46 15.03 11.45 2.41
CA ALA A 46 15.72 12.29 3.38
C ALA A 46 15.09 12.29 4.80
N ALA A 47 13.89 11.73 4.97
CA ALA A 47 13.22 11.61 6.26
C ALA A 47 13.13 10.15 6.73
N GLY A 48 14.28 9.57 7.10
CA GLY A 48 14.35 8.58 8.19
C GLY A 48 13.70 7.21 7.97
N GLY A 49 13.88 6.59 6.81
CA GLY A 49 13.44 5.20 6.54
C GLY A 49 14.56 4.16 6.58
N ALA A 50 15.51 4.25 7.51
CA ALA A 50 16.53 3.21 7.74
C ALA A 50 16.42 2.65 9.17
N THR A 51 15.35 1.90 9.42
CA THR A 51 15.29 0.85 10.45
C THR A 51 14.63 -0.34 9.73
N ALA A 52 15.21 -1.52 9.56
CA ALA A 52 16.21 -2.22 10.34
C ALA A 52 17.03 -3.18 9.46
N VAL A 53 18.30 -2.88 9.23
CA VAL A 53 19.38 -3.88 9.15
C VAL A 53 20.58 -3.23 9.82
N GLY A 54 20.76 -3.48 11.12
CA GLY A 54 21.83 -2.84 11.88
C GLY A 54 21.58 -2.71 13.38
N ALA A 55 20.82 -3.62 14.00
CA ALA A 55 20.84 -3.77 15.44
C ALA A 55 22.14 -4.49 15.88
N ALA A 56 23.30 -3.87 15.63
CA ALA A 56 24.59 -4.26 16.19
C ALA A 56 25.69 -3.20 16.02
N VAL A 57 25.39 -1.90 16.12
CA VAL A 57 26.44 -0.91 16.47
C VAL A 57 25.81 0.07 17.46
N GLY A 58 26.01 -0.24 18.73
CA GLY A 58 25.47 0.53 19.84
C GLY A 58 25.99 1.96 19.87
N THR A 59 25.09 2.85 20.27
CA THR A 59 25.38 4.08 21.00
C THR A 59 26.41 3.81 22.10
N ALA A 60 27.61 4.37 21.95
CA ALA A 60 28.58 4.56 23.02
C ALA A 60 29.03 6.02 23.01
N VAL A 61 28.18 6.92 23.50
CA VAL A 61 28.63 8.20 24.05
C VAL A 61 28.69 8.04 25.56
N ALA A 62 29.81 7.48 26.02
CA ALA A 62 30.25 7.57 27.40
C ALA A 62 31.61 8.28 27.40
N VAL A 63 31.65 9.44 28.04
CA VAL A 63 32.86 10.20 28.37
C VAL A 63 33.76 9.32 29.23
N GLY A 64 35.01 9.10 28.83
CA GLY A 64 35.99 8.39 29.67
C GLY A 64 37.28 8.03 28.93
N ALA A 65 38.42 8.48 29.47
CA ALA A 65 39.76 8.32 28.92
C ALA A 65 40.26 6.86 28.84
N GLY A 66 41.01 6.52 27.80
CA GLY A 66 41.83 5.29 27.75
C GLY A 66 42.00 4.67 26.36
N LYS A 67 43.23 4.67 25.82
CA LYS A 67 43.66 3.96 24.60
C LYS A 67 43.60 2.42 24.78
N PRO A 68 43.64 1.57 23.71
CA PRO A 68 43.44 1.81 22.27
C PRO A 68 42.50 0.76 21.63
N VAL A 69 41.22 1.10 21.43
CA VAL A 69 40.31 0.30 20.57
C VAL A 69 40.66 0.48 19.06
N PHE A 70 41.60 1.39 18.76
CA PHE A 70 42.01 1.77 17.41
C PHE A 70 42.89 0.76 16.67
N LYS A 71 43.39 -0.30 17.32
CA LYS A 71 44.27 -1.27 16.64
C LYS A 71 43.50 -2.26 15.75
N TRP A 72 42.26 -2.59 16.10
CA TRP A 72 41.44 -3.56 15.37
C TRP A 72 40.87 -2.99 14.05
N LEU A 73 40.65 -1.67 13.97
CA LEU A 73 40.13 -1.02 12.77
C LEU A 73 41.21 -0.84 11.68
N ALA A 74 42.48 -0.69 12.07
CA ALA A 74 43.59 -0.52 11.14
C ALA A 74 43.96 -1.82 10.40
N GLU A 75 43.82 -3.00 11.04
CA GLU A 75 44.07 -4.29 10.39
C GLU A 75 42.98 -4.67 9.39
N PHE A 76 41.72 -4.28 9.63
CA PHE A 76 40.61 -4.54 8.71
C PHE A 76 40.72 -3.74 7.39
N VAL A 77 41.26 -2.52 7.46
CA VAL A 77 41.50 -1.66 6.29
C VAL A 77 42.72 -2.12 5.47
N ALA A 78 43.74 -2.71 6.12
CA ALA A 78 44.91 -3.24 5.43
C ALA A 78 44.64 -4.59 4.71
N ALA A 79 43.62 -5.35 5.13
CA ALA A 79 43.33 -6.68 4.58
C ALA A 79 42.37 -6.70 3.36
N HIS A 80 41.71 -5.58 3.01
CA HIS A 80 40.68 -5.56 1.95
C HIS A 80 40.86 -4.45 0.90
N TRP A 81 42.11 -4.04 0.62
CA TRP A 81 42.51 -3.02 -0.38
C TRP A 81 41.93 -3.20 -1.82
N LYS A 82 41.29 -4.32 -2.16
CA LYS A 82 40.72 -4.56 -3.50
C LYS A 82 39.25 -4.16 -3.68
N VAL A 83 38.59 -3.54 -2.70
CA VAL A 83 37.24 -2.98 -2.91
C VAL A 83 37.27 -1.49 -2.67
N GLY A 84 37.45 -0.72 -3.74
CA GLY A 84 37.44 0.74 -3.68
C GLY A 84 36.03 1.27 -3.41
N LEU A 85 35.75 1.69 -2.17
CA LEU A 85 34.73 2.70 -1.84
C LEU A 85 34.79 3.16 -0.36
N VAL A 86 35.81 3.94 0.06
CA VAL A 86 35.79 4.60 1.40
C VAL A 86 36.30 6.04 1.33
N THR A 87 35.70 6.87 0.48
CA THR A 87 35.98 8.32 0.47
C THR A 87 34.75 9.23 0.55
N THR A 88 33.54 8.70 0.73
CA THR A 88 32.31 9.53 0.75
C THR A 88 31.72 9.81 2.14
N PHE A 89 32.38 9.46 3.25
CA PHE A 89 31.77 9.64 4.57
C PHE A 89 32.21 10.89 5.35
N VAL A 90 33.28 11.59 4.94
CA VAL A 90 33.75 12.79 5.67
C VAL A 90 33.04 14.07 5.20
N ALA A 91 32.45 14.09 4.00
CA ALA A 91 31.72 15.25 3.49
C ALA A 91 30.25 15.33 3.96
N GLY A 92 29.66 14.24 4.46
CA GLY A 92 28.26 14.21 4.91
C GLY A 92 28.01 14.75 6.33
N GLY A 93 29.05 14.90 7.15
CA GLY A 93 28.90 15.25 8.58
C GLY A 93 28.56 16.71 8.89
N VAL A 94 28.75 17.65 7.96
CA VAL A 94 28.56 19.08 8.22
C VAL A 94 27.13 19.55 7.94
N ALA A 95 26.35 18.82 7.12
CA ALA A 95 24.97 19.19 6.79
C ALA A 95 23.93 18.73 7.85
N GLY A 96 24.27 17.74 8.69
CA GLY A 96 23.32 17.14 9.65
C GLY A 96 23.04 17.95 10.92
N ALA A 97 23.92 18.88 11.30
CA ALA A 97 23.77 19.65 12.55
C ALA A 97 22.83 20.87 12.41
N GLY A 98 22.54 21.33 11.19
CA GLY A 98 21.71 22.52 10.95
C GLY A 98 20.20 22.27 11.08
N THR A 99 19.75 21.02 10.89
CA THR A 99 18.31 20.70 10.82
C THR A 99 17.66 20.50 12.19
N GLN A 100 18.42 20.10 13.22
CA GLN A 100 17.86 19.92 14.56
C GLN A 100 17.49 21.25 15.25
N HIS A 101 18.25 22.33 15.04
CA HIS A 101 17.95 23.62 15.67
C HIS A 101 16.70 24.33 15.10
N VAL A 102 16.31 24.04 13.86
CA VAL A 102 15.12 24.64 13.24
C VAL A 102 13.82 23.98 13.71
N MET A 103 13.86 22.69 14.10
CA MET A 103 12.67 22.01 14.63
C MET A 103 12.36 22.38 16.09
N GLU A 104 13.38 22.62 16.93
CA GLU A 104 13.15 23.08 18.31
C GLU A 104 12.55 24.50 18.38
N ALA A 105 12.93 25.38 17.44
CA ALA A 105 12.40 26.74 17.37
C ALA A 105 10.90 26.81 16.98
N ARG A 106 10.37 25.83 16.23
CA ARG A 106 8.95 25.77 15.85
C ARG A 106 8.05 25.21 16.94
N SER A 107 8.59 24.36 17.82
CA SER A 107 7.86 23.79 18.96
C SER A 107 7.56 24.82 20.05
N ALA A 108 8.39 25.86 20.18
CA ALA A 108 8.15 26.97 21.11
C ALA A 108 6.99 27.90 20.69
N ALA A 109 6.62 27.91 19.41
CA ALA A 109 5.60 28.82 18.87
C ALA A 109 4.17 28.23 18.89
N HIS A 110 4.00 26.91 19.08
CA HIS A 110 2.69 26.26 19.13
C HIS A 110 2.37 25.80 20.55
N ARG A 111 2.20 26.76 21.45
CA ARG A 111 1.60 26.53 22.76
C ARG A 111 0.07 26.61 22.60
N PRO A 112 -0.68 25.50 22.63
CA PRO A 112 -2.13 25.58 22.49
C PRO A 112 -2.69 26.35 23.69
N ALA A 113 -3.43 27.42 23.40
CA ALA A 113 -4.20 28.15 24.40
C ALA A 113 -5.23 27.18 24.99
N VAL A 114 -5.08 26.84 26.26
CA VAL A 114 -6.08 26.08 27.01
C VAL A 114 -7.31 26.96 27.14
N VAL A 115 -8.30 26.75 26.28
CA VAL A 115 -9.63 27.35 26.41
C VAL A 115 -10.27 26.74 27.65
N ARG A 116 -10.38 27.57 28.70
CA ARG A 116 -11.08 27.29 29.94
C ARG A 116 -12.55 27.00 29.64
N ALA A 117 -12.97 25.74 29.81
CA ALA A 117 -14.36 25.34 29.67
C ALA A 117 -15.24 26.14 30.65
N ALA A 118 -16.18 26.91 30.08
CA ALA A 118 -17.24 27.57 30.81
C ALA A 118 -18.21 26.53 31.38
N ALA A 119 -18.75 26.85 32.56
CA ALA A 119 -19.55 25.99 33.42
C ALA A 119 -20.74 25.33 32.69
N ALA A 120 -20.93 24.04 32.94
CA ALA A 120 -22.10 23.28 32.53
C ALA A 120 -23.35 23.84 33.21
N VAL A 121 -24.33 24.26 32.42
CA VAL A 121 -25.70 24.55 32.87
C VAL A 121 -26.39 23.22 33.14
N ALA A 122 -26.86 23.03 34.37
CA ALA A 122 -27.62 21.87 34.79
C ALA A 122 -28.99 21.85 34.09
N VAL A 123 -29.27 20.77 33.36
CA VAL A 123 -30.60 20.47 32.80
C VAL A 123 -31.42 19.78 33.89
N PRO A 124 -32.67 20.20 34.17
CA PRO A 124 -33.51 19.56 35.20
C PRO A 124 -33.94 18.14 34.78
N PRO A 125 -34.13 17.21 35.74
CA PRO A 125 -34.54 15.84 35.43
C PRO A 125 -35.99 15.80 34.93
N VAL A 126 -36.18 15.13 33.79
CA VAL A 126 -37.49 14.81 33.22
C VAL A 126 -38.17 13.76 34.09
N ALA A 127 -39.40 14.03 34.51
CA ALA A 127 -40.26 13.13 35.27
C ALA A 127 -40.65 11.91 34.43
N VAL A 128 -40.43 10.71 34.97
CA VAL A 128 -40.88 9.45 34.36
C VAL A 128 -42.31 9.18 34.82
N GLU A 129 -43.24 9.17 33.88
CA GLU A 129 -44.66 8.87 34.08
C GLU A 129 -44.89 7.33 34.13
N PRO A 130 -45.83 6.82 34.96
CA PRO A 130 -45.92 5.40 35.30
C PRO A 130 -46.49 4.51 34.19
N ALA A 131 -46.04 3.25 34.21
CA ALA A 131 -46.44 2.16 33.34
C ALA A 131 -47.95 1.83 33.39
N ALA A 132 -48.54 1.62 32.21
CA ALA A 132 -49.86 1.01 32.00
C ALA A 132 -49.69 -0.45 31.52
N PRO A 133 -50.72 -1.30 31.68
CA PRO A 133 -50.55 -2.70 32.07
C PRO A 133 -50.34 -3.69 30.93
N VAL A 134 -49.77 -4.83 31.33
CA VAL A 134 -49.58 -6.09 30.59
C VAL A 134 -50.86 -6.50 29.88
N VAL A 135 -50.80 -6.57 28.55
CA VAL A 135 -51.83 -7.22 27.72
C VAL A 135 -51.46 -8.69 27.57
N GLU A 136 -52.44 -9.48 28.00
CA GLU A 136 -52.61 -10.92 28.01
C GLU A 136 -52.35 -11.56 26.63
N ALA A 137 -51.64 -12.69 26.67
CA ALA A 137 -51.29 -13.49 25.51
C ALA A 137 -52.53 -14.19 24.91
N ALA A 138 -52.79 -13.93 23.63
CA ALA A 138 -53.72 -14.71 22.81
C ALA A 138 -52.94 -15.46 21.69
N PRO A 139 -53.37 -16.67 21.32
CA PRO A 139 -52.54 -17.68 20.69
C PRO A 139 -52.29 -17.45 19.19
N ALA A 140 -51.15 -17.95 18.73
CA ALA A 140 -50.68 -17.88 17.35
C ALA A 140 -51.66 -18.56 16.36
N PRO A 141 -51.92 -17.95 15.19
CA PRO A 141 -52.62 -18.62 14.10
C PRO A 141 -51.74 -19.70 13.48
N GLU A 142 -52.26 -20.93 13.44
CA GLU A 142 -51.65 -22.09 12.79
C GLU A 142 -51.41 -21.82 11.30
N VAL A 143 -50.15 -21.99 10.89
CA VAL A 143 -49.71 -21.92 9.50
C VAL A 143 -50.22 -23.17 8.77
N PRO A 144 -51.02 -23.04 7.68
CA PRO A 144 -51.44 -24.19 6.90
C PRO A 144 -50.23 -24.80 6.19
N MET A 145 -49.94 -26.07 6.50
CA MET A 145 -48.91 -26.84 5.81
C MET A 145 -49.23 -26.97 4.31
N PRO A 146 -48.29 -26.66 3.39
CA PRO A 146 -48.49 -26.90 1.97
C PRO A 146 -48.47 -28.41 1.67
N LYS A 147 -49.52 -28.89 1.00
CA LYS A 147 -49.63 -30.26 0.48
C LYS A 147 -48.51 -30.56 -0.54
N PRO A 148 -48.00 -31.81 -0.60
CA PRO A 148 -47.01 -32.22 -1.61
C PRO A 148 -47.57 -32.09 -3.03
N PRO A 149 -46.74 -31.75 -4.03
CA PRO A 149 -47.18 -31.57 -5.41
C PRO A 149 -47.63 -32.88 -6.05
N ALA A 150 -48.74 -32.82 -6.76
CA ALA A 150 -49.23 -33.89 -7.62
C ALA A 150 -48.27 -34.14 -8.79
N THR A 151 -48.03 -35.42 -9.06
CA THR A 151 -47.27 -35.95 -10.18
C THR A 151 -47.84 -35.47 -11.51
N VAL A 152 -47.07 -34.68 -12.25
CA VAL A 152 -47.36 -34.32 -13.64
C VAL A 152 -46.55 -35.26 -14.54
N ALA A 153 -47.25 -36.00 -15.41
CA ALA A 153 -46.65 -36.88 -16.40
C ALA A 153 -45.78 -36.10 -17.41
N PRO A 154 -44.73 -36.73 -17.97
CA PRO A 154 -43.85 -36.06 -18.95
C PRO A 154 -44.58 -35.78 -20.27
N PRO A 155 -44.50 -34.55 -20.82
CA PRO A 155 -44.99 -34.29 -22.17
C PRO A 155 -44.02 -34.85 -23.22
N ALA A 156 -44.59 -35.46 -24.26
CA ALA A 156 -43.89 -36.02 -25.42
C ALA A 156 -42.99 -34.98 -26.13
N PRO A 157 -41.88 -35.42 -26.77
CA PRO A 157 -40.92 -34.52 -27.39
C PRO A 157 -41.52 -33.87 -28.64
N LYS A 158 -41.56 -32.53 -28.66
CA LYS A 158 -41.85 -31.76 -29.88
C LYS A 158 -40.57 -31.57 -30.69
N PRO A 159 -40.63 -31.66 -32.04
CA PRO A 159 -39.48 -31.47 -32.92
C PRO A 159 -38.79 -30.11 -32.68
N HIS A 160 -37.46 -30.15 -32.52
CA HIS A 160 -36.62 -28.96 -32.45
C HIS A 160 -36.61 -28.24 -33.80
N VAL A 161 -37.23 -27.07 -33.84
CA VAL A 161 -36.92 -26.02 -34.81
C VAL A 161 -35.91 -25.10 -34.12
N PRO A 162 -34.74 -24.79 -34.71
CA PRO A 162 -33.78 -23.92 -34.05
C PRO A 162 -34.34 -22.50 -33.99
N ALA A 163 -34.91 -22.15 -32.84
CA ALA A 163 -35.17 -20.78 -32.49
C ALA A 163 -33.81 -20.12 -32.24
N VAL A 164 -33.42 -19.23 -33.15
CA VAL A 164 -32.37 -18.24 -32.92
C VAL A 164 -32.75 -17.52 -31.63
N LYS A 165 -32.02 -17.82 -30.55
CA LYS A 165 -32.06 -17.03 -29.33
C LYS A 165 -31.57 -15.65 -29.74
N GLU A 166 -32.50 -14.72 -29.93
CA GLU A 166 -32.19 -13.31 -29.87
C GLU A 166 -31.60 -13.07 -28.48
N SER A 167 -30.28 -12.87 -28.46
CA SER A 167 -29.58 -12.35 -27.29
C SER A 167 -30.28 -11.05 -26.88
N PRO A 168 -30.59 -10.85 -25.59
CA PRO A 168 -31.02 -9.54 -25.11
C PRO A 168 -30.02 -8.48 -25.59
N PRO A 169 -30.49 -7.27 -25.98
CA PRO A 169 -29.57 -6.22 -26.41
C PRO A 169 -28.57 -5.98 -25.27
N LEU A 170 -27.29 -6.15 -25.61
CA LEU A 170 -26.18 -5.85 -24.72
C LEU A 170 -26.35 -4.37 -24.36
N VAL A 171 -26.76 -4.09 -23.12
CA VAL A 171 -26.73 -2.73 -22.60
C VAL A 171 -25.26 -2.34 -22.58
N GLU A 172 -24.82 -1.62 -23.60
CA GLU A 172 -23.51 -0.98 -23.61
C GLU A 172 -23.49 0.00 -22.46
N GLU A 173 -22.95 -0.44 -21.32
CA GLU A 173 -22.54 0.47 -20.27
C GLU A 173 -21.62 1.51 -20.88
N LYS A 174 -22.05 2.77 -20.79
CA LYS A 174 -21.36 3.92 -21.36
C LYS A 174 -19.89 3.90 -20.90
N PRO A 175 -18.90 4.09 -21.80
CA PRO A 175 -17.47 3.98 -21.47
C PRO A 175 -17.04 4.74 -20.21
N VAL A 176 -17.61 5.94 -20.01
CA VAL A 176 -17.34 6.80 -18.84
C VAL A 176 -17.65 6.12 -17.50
N ALA A 177 -18.71 5.30 -17.42
CA ALA A 177 -19.05 4.61 -16.17
C ALA A 177 -18.03 3.53 -15.81
N ARG A 178 -17.50 2.83 -16.82
CA ARG A 178 -16.48 1.79 -16.63
C ARG A 178 -15.14 2.39 -16.18
N ASP A 179 -14.75 3.51 -16.75
CA ASP A 179 -13.51 4.21 -16.37
C ASP A 179 -13.56 4.67 -14.91
N VAL A 180 -14.70 5.19 -14.46
CA VAL A 180 -14.89 5.61 -13.06
C VAL A 180 -14.84 4.42 -12.10
N VAL A 181 -15.43 3.28 -12.46
CA VAL A 181 -15.38 2.05 -11.67
C VAL A 181 -13.93 1.53 -11.56
N LEU A 182 -13.21 1.46 -12.68
CA LEU A 182 -11.82 1.01 -12.69
C LEU A 182 -10.89 1.95 -11.91
N ALA A 183 -11.11 3.27 -11.99
CA ALA A 183 -10.36 4.24 -11.21
C ALA A 183 -10.56 4.04 -9.70
N ARG A 184 -11.79 3.75 -9.26
CA ARG A 184 -12.10 3.45 -7.85
C ARG A 184 -11.50 2.11 -7.40
N GLU A 185 -11.56 1.09 -8.24
CA GLU A 185 -10.93 -0.21 -7.96
C GLU A 185 -9.40 -0.05 -7.78
N ARG A 186 -8.75 0.64 -8.73
CA ARG A 186 -7.31 0.94 -8.67
C ARG A 186 -6.94 1.70 -7.39
N ALA A 187 -7.74 2.69 -6.98
CA ALA A 187 -7.44 3.46 -5.77
C ALA A 187 -7.33 2.59 -4.52
N LEU A 188 -8.18 1.56 -4.37
CA LEU A 188 -8.12 0.63 -3.23
C LEU A 188 -6.89 -0.28 -3.30
N VAL A 189 -6.54 -0.80 -4.47
CA VAL A 189 -5.33 -1.64 -4.66
C VAL A 189 -4.06 -0.84 -4.40
N GLU A 190 -3.97 0.39 -4.92
CA GLU A 190 -2.83 1.28 -4.70
C GLU A 190 -2.68 1.68 -3.23
N ALA A 191 -3.79 1.91 -2.53
CA ALA A 191 -3.80 2.16 -1.09
C ALA A 191 -3.24 0.95 -0.32
N ALA A 192 -3.72 -0.26 -0.63
CA ALA A 192 -3.21 -1.49 -0.03
C ALA A 192 -1.70 -1.67 -0.27
N ARG A 193 -1.22 -1.48 -1.51
CA ARG A 193 0.20 -1.60 -1.86
C ARG A 193 1.05 -0.58 -1.11
N THR A 194 0.61 0.67 -1.05
CA THR A 194 1.31 1.75 -0.34
C THR A 194 1.38 1.47 1.16
N SER A 195 0.29 0.98 1.77
CA SER A 195 0.26 0.65 3.20
C SER A 195 1.15 -0.55 3.53
N LEU A 196 1.18 -1.58 2.67
CA LEU A 196 2.11 -2.70 2.80
C LEU A 196 3.57 -2.23 2.73
N ALA A 197 3.92 -1.40 1.75
CA ALA A 197 5.27 -0.85 1.61
C ALA A 197 5.72 -0.02 2.83
N ARG A 198 4.77 0.57 3.56
CA ARG A 198 5.01 1.34 4.79
C ARG A 198 4.92 0.51 6.08
N GLY A 199 4.72 -0.81 5.98
CA GLY A 199 4.54 -1.69 7.14
C GLY A 199 3.22 -1.49 7.89
N ARG A 200 2.25 -0.76 7.32
CA ARG A 200 0.95 -0.46 7.94
C ARG A 200 -0.06 -1.57 7.63
N LYS A 201 0.14 -2.72 8.26
CA LYS A 201 -0.63 -3.94 7.99
C LYS A 201 -2.14 -3.78 8.15
N ALA A 202 -2.59 -3.05 9.19
CA ALA A 202 -4.00 -2.82 9.44
C ALA A 202 -4.68 -2.02 8.31
N GLU A 203 -4.05 -0.93 7.86
CA GLU A 203 -4.54 -0.10 6.74
C GLU A 203 -4.57 -0.88 5.43
N ALA A 204 -3.56 -1.74 5.19
CA ALA A 204 -3.53 -2.61 4.04
C ALA A 204 -4.68 -3.64 4.08
N LEU A 205 -4.92 -4.27 5.23
CA LEU A 205 -6.02 -5.22 5.40
C LEU A 205 -7.37 -4.56 5.13
N GLU A 206 -7.61 -3.38 5.69
CA GLU A 206 -8.84 -2.61 5.47
C GLU A 206 -9.06 -2.31 3.98
N SER A 207 -8.01 -1.87 3.28
CA SER A 207 -8.08 -1.57 1.85
C SER A 207 -8.40 -2.82 1.01
N LEU A 208 -7.78 -3.96 1.33
CA LEU A 208 -8.03 -5.24 0.65
C LEU A 208 -9.45 -5.76 0.92
N GLN A 209 -9.94 -5.66 2.15
CA GLN A 209 -11.32 -6.02 2.51
C GLN A 209 -12.35 -5.13 1.81
N ALA A 210 -12.10 -3.81 1.79
CA ALA A 210 -12.95 -2.87 1.07
C ALA A 210 -13.02 -3.20 -0.43
N HIS A 211 -11.89 -3.58 -1.04
CA HIS A 211 -11.87 -4.03 -2.43
C HIS A 211 -12.62 -5.35 -2.61
N GLU A 212 -12.46 -6.33 -1.73
CA GLU A 212 -13.16 -7.61 -1.83
C GLU A 212 -14.69 -7.43 -1.75
N GLN A 213 -15.15 -6.54 -0.87
CA GLN A 213 -16.58 -6.23 -0.70
C GLN A 213 -17.15 -5.43 -1.88
N GLN A 214 -16.43 -4.41 -2.35
CA GLN A 214 -16.92 -3.53 -3.42
C GLN A 214 -16.74 -4.14 -4.82
N PHE A 215 -15.68 -4.93 -5.01
CA PHE A 215 -15.27 -5.49 -6.30
C PHE A 215 -14.91 -6.98 -6.16
N PRO A 216 -15.87 -7.86 -5.80
CA PRO A 216 -15.61 -9.29 -5.59
C PRO A 216 -15.10 -9.99 -6.87
N ALA A 217 -15.61 -9.55 -8.03
CA ALA A 217 -15.23 -10.00 -9.36
C ALA A 217 -14.55 -8.88 -10.19
N GLY A 218 -13.84 -7.97 -9.51
CA GLY A 218 -13.15 -6.84 -10.15
C GLY A 218 -11.99 -7.25 -11.05
N VAL A 219 -11.57 -6.34 -11.93
CA VAL A 219 -10.48 -6.57 -12.91
C VAL A 219 -9.13 -6.73 -12.22
N LEU A 220 -8.95 -6.11 -11.04
CA LEU A 220 -7.74 -6.16 -10.23
C LEU A 220 -7.84 -7.20 -9.10
N ALA A 221 -8.78 -8.13 -9.18
CA ALA A 221 -8.91 -9.20 -8.19
C ALA A 221 -7.62 -10.05 -8.07
N GLU A 222 -6.91 -10.30 -9.18
CA GLU A 222 -5.64 -11.03 -9.16
C GLU A 222 -4.59 -10.31 -8.31
N GLU A 223 -4.45 -8.99 -8.50
CA GLU A 223 -3.50 -8.19 -7.73
C GLU A 223 -3.90 -8.07 -6.25
N ARG A 224 -5.20 -7.95 -5.96
CA ARG A 224 -5.69 -8.01 -4.57
C ARG A 224 -5.25 -9.31 -3.88
N GLU A 225 -5.42 -10.45 -4.54
CA GLU A 225 -5.08 -11.75 -3.93
C GLU A 225 -3.57 -11.89 -3.69
N SER A 226 -2.71 -11.40 -4.60
CA SER A 226 -1.25 -11.43 -4.37
C SER A 226 -0.86 -10.56 -3.16
N LEU A 227 -1.38 -9.34 -3.07
CA LEU A 227 -1.14 -8.44 -1.93
C LEU A 227 -1.65 -9.05 -0.61
N TRP A 228 -2.74 -9.81 -0.62
CA TRP A 228 -3.22 -10.51 0.56
C TRP A 228 -2.22 -11.57 1.05
N VAL A 229 -1.61 -12.32 0.13
CA VAL A 229 -0.56 -13.29 0.49
C VAL A 229 0.64 -12.58 1.11
N HIS A 230 1.11 -11.47 0.50
CA HIS A 230 2.21 -10.69 1.06
C HIS A 230 1.88 -10.10 2.45
N LEU A 231 0.64 -9.64 2.65
CA LEU A 231 0.17 -9.17 3.95
C LEU A 231 0.26 -10.28 5.01
N LEU A 232 -0.26 -11.48 4.71
CA LEU A 232 -0.24 -12.62 5.62
C LEU A 232 1.19 -13.04 5.97
N LEU A 233 2.09 -13.06 4.99
CA LEU A 233 3.50 -13.36 5.23
C LEU A 233 4.15 -12.31 6.10
N SER A 234 3.89 -11.02 5.83
CA SER A 234 4.39 -9.94 6.68
C SER A 234 3.88 -10.06 8.12
N ASP A 235 2.69 -10.63 8.32
CA ASP A 235 2.07 -10.87 9.62
C ASP A 235 2.56 -12.15 10.33
N GLY A 236 3.43 -12.94 9.68
CA GLY A 236 3.92 -14.21 10.20
C GLY A 236 2.90 -15.35 10.09
N ALA A 237 1.77 -15.13 9.40
CA ALA A 237 0.71 -16.10 9.20
C ALA A 237 1.01 -17.03 8.00
N SER A 238 2.16 -17.71 8.02
CA SER A 238 2.69 -18.48 6.87
C SER A 238 1.76 -19.60 6.40
N ASP A 239 1.05 -20.28 7.31
CA ASP A 239 0.08 -21.31 6.94
C ASP A 239 -1.11 -20.74 6.17
N ALA A 240 -1.65 -19.61 6.64
CA ALA A 240 -2.74 -18.91 5.96
C ALA A 240 -2.29 -18.35 4.61
N ALA A 241 -1.06 -17.82 4.53
CA ALA A 241 -0.47 -17.35 3.29
C ALA A 241 -0.32 -18.48 2.27
N ARG A 242 0.20 -19.66 2.68
CA ARG A 242 0.32 -20.85 1.81
C ARG A 242 -1.05 -21.29 1.29
N GLU A 243 -2.05 -21.36 2.16
CA GLU A 243 -3.40 -21.73 1.74
C GLU A 243 -3.98 -20.73 0.72
N ARG A 244 -3.81 -19.43 0.95
CA ARG A 244 -4.29 -18.42 0.02
C ARG A 244 -3.52 -18.43 -1.30
N ALA A 245 -2.21 -18.67 -1.28
CA ALA A 245 -1.39 -18.84 -2.48
C ALA A 245 -1.82 -20.07 -3.31
N ARG A 246 -2.20 -21.18 -2.68
CA ARG A 246 -2.77 -22.34 -3.41
C ARG A 246 -4.05 -21.98 -4.14
N ARG A 247 -4.96 -21.24 -3.48
CA ARG A 247 -6.20 -20.77 -4.11
C ARG A 247 -5.93 -19.78 -5.24
N PHE A 248 -4.95 -18.89 -5.04
CA PHE A 248 -4.49 -17.97 -6.08
C PHE A 248 -4.04 -18.73 -7.33
N HIS A 249 -3.13 -19.70 -7.18
CA HIS A 249 -2.62 -20.47 -8.32
C HIS A 249 -3.71 -21.31 -9.01
N ALA A 250 -4.63 -21.88 -8.23
CA ALA A 250 -5.77 -22.61 -8.79
C ALA A 250 -6.70 -21.70 -9.61
N ARG A 251 -6.91 -20.46 -9.18
CA ARG A 251 -7.77 -19.49 -9.86
C ARG A 251 -7.08 -18.77 -11.02
N PHE A 252 -5.78 -18.50 -10.90
CA PHE A 252 -4.98 -17.73 -11.85
C PHE A 252 -3.72 -18.52 -12.27
N PRO A 253 -3.84 -19.67 -12.96
CA PRO A 253 -2.73 -20.58 -13.22
C PRO A 253 -1.64 -20.01 -14.15
N LYS A 254 -1.96 -18.95 -14.90
CA LYS A 254 -1.04 -18.26 -15.83
C LYS A 254 -0.69 -16.83 -15.35
N SER A 255 -0.90 -16.55 -14.07
CA SER A 255 -0.60 -15.25 -13.49
C SER A 255 0.89 -14.90 -13.60
N MET A 256 1.18 -13.66 -14.00
CA MET A 256 2.52 -13.09 -13.97
C MET A 256 3.00 -12.78 -12.54
N LEU A 257 2.08 -12.73 -11.57
CA LEU A 257 2.37 -12.48 -10.15
C LEU A 257 2.75 -13.75 -9.40
N TRP A 258 2.50 -14.93 -9.98
CA TRP A 258 2.79 -16.20 -9.33
C TRP A 258 4.26 -16.38 -8.92
N PRO A 259 5.27 -16.08 -9.77
CA PRO A 259 6.67 -16.18 -9.36
C PRO A 259 7.01 -15.31 -8.15
N SER A 260 6.43 -14.11 -8.05
CA SER A 260 6.65 -13.22 -6.90
C SER A 260 6.07 -13.80 -5.60
N ILE A 261 4.89 -14.42 -5.67
CA ILE A 261 4.29 -15.12 -4.53
C ILE A 261 5.16 -16.30 -4.09
N GLN A 262 5.66 -17.10 -5.04
CA GLN A 262 6.53 -18.24 -4.72
C GLN A 262 7.81 -17.79 -4.00
N SER A 263 8.51 -16.78 -4.54
CA SER A 263 9.72 -16.26 -3.90
C SER A 263 9.46 -15.74 -2.48
N ALA A 264 8.33 -15.06 -2.26
CA ALA A 264 7.97 -14.57 -0.93
C ALA A 264 7.68 -15.71 0.07
N LEU A 265 7.06 -16.81 -0.40
CA LEU A 265 6.83 -18.00 0.43
C LEU A 265 8.16 -18.67 0.81
N GLU A 266 9.06 -18.86 -0.15
CA GLU A 266 10.38 -19.46 0.08
C GLU A 266 11.24 -18.63 1.04
N GLU A 267 11.17 -17.30 0.96
CA GLU A 267 11.88 -16.41 1.87
C GLU A 267 11.35 -16.52 3.31
N SER A 268 10.04 -16.70 3.49
CA SER A 268 9.43 -16.86 4.81
C SER A 268 9.78 -18.19 5.51
N GLU A 269 10.28 -19.18 4.78
CA GLU A 269 10.65 -20.51 5.31
C GLU A 269 12.13 -20.58 5.73
N LYS A 270 12.92 -19.55 5.46
CA LYS A 270 14.32 -19.51 5.89
C LYS A 270 14.40 -19.21 7.40
N PRO A 271 15.11 -20.05 8.18
CA PRO A 271 15.21 -19.94 9.64
C PRO A 271 16.08 -18.78 10.12
#